data_AF-A0A132EZJ2-F1
#
_entry.id   AF-A0A132EZJ2-F1
#
_cell.length_a   1.000
_cell.length_b   1.000
_cell.length_c   1.000
_cell.angle_alpha   90.00
_cell.angle_beta   90.00
_cell.angle_gamma   90.00
#
_symmetry.space_group_name_H-M   'P 1'
#
loop_
_entity.id
_entity.type
_entity.pdbx_description
1 polymer ?
#
loop_
_entity_poly.entity_id
_entity_poly.type
_entity_poly.pdbx_seq_one_letter_code
_entity_poly.pdbx_strand_id
1 'polypeptide(L)' 'MGYVRSGIVIFKKLIGAYADSAVSVIIHEASHFLDTMATTDEQYYITPFLSAWGRSHPDLAINNADSIAGYVVDGD' A
#
# COMPACT_ATOMS: atom_id res chain seq x y z
N MET A 1 -4.76 -16.04 -36.95
CA MET A 1 -5.25 -14.80 -36.32
C MET A 1 -5.81 -15.18 -34.94
N GLY A 2 -4.96 -15.33 -33.95
CA GLY A 2 -5.34 -15.89 -32.63
C GLY A 2 -5.28 -14.83 -31.54
N TYR A 3 -6.39 -14.61 -30.83
CA TYR A 3 -6.46 -13.80 -29.62
C TYR A 3 -5.69 -14.50 -28.49
N VAL A 4 -4.57 -13.93 -28.06
CA VAL A 4 -3.92 -14.29 -26.79
C VAL A 4 -4.48 -13.41 -25.68
N ARG A 5 -5.15 -14.06 -24.72
CA ARG A 5 -5.85 -13.45 -23.59
C ARG A 5 -4.91 -12.60 -22.73
N SER A 6 -5.15 -11.29 -22.72
CA SER A 6 -4.57 -10.29 -21.83
C SER A 6 -5.06 -10.48 -20.38
N GLY A 7 -4.55 -11.50 -19.69
CA GLY A 7 -4.82 -11.72 -18.26
C GLY A 7 -3.82 -11.03 -17.33
N ILE A 8 -2.54 -10.95 -17.72
CA ILE A 8 -1.46 -10.44 -16.86
C ILE A 8 -1.43 -8.91 -16.73
N VAL A 9 -1.98 -8.18 -17.70
CA VAL A 9 -1.94 -6.70 -17.71
C VAL A 9 -3.05 -6.08 -16.86
N ILE A 10 -4.14 -6.80 -16.59
CA ILE A 10 -5.29 -6.28 -15.82
C ILE A 10 -4.98 -6.27 -14.31
N PHE A 11 -4.35 -7.32 -13.78
CA PHE A 11 -3.97 -7.39 -12.36
C PHE A 11 -2.95 -6.30 -11.97
N LYS A 12 -1.99 -6.01 -12.86
CA LYS A 12 -0.97 -4.98 -12.61
C LYS A 12 -1.49 -3.54 -12.72
N LYS A 13 -2.76 -3.33 -13.12
CA LYS A 13 -3.38 -2.01 -13.25
C LYS A 13 -4.19 -1.61 -12.01
N LEU A 14 -4.54 -2.55 -11.14
CA LEU A 14 -5.35 -2.30 -9.95
C LEU A 14 -4.52 -1.74 -8.77
N ILE A 15 -3.23 -2.08 -8.70
CA ILE A 15 -2.27 -1.54 -7.72
C ILE A 15 -2.19 0.01 -7.73
N GLY A 16 -2.48 0.66 -8.86
CA GLY A 16 -2.50 2.13 -8.95
C GLY A 16 -3.85 2.77 -8.62
N ALA A 17 -4.95 1.99 -8.54
CA ALA A 17 -6.29 2.53 -8.31
C ALA A 17 -6.63 2.66 -6.82
N TYR A 18 -5.96 1.89 -5.95
CA TYR A 18 -6.25 1.85 -4.51
C TYR A 18 -5.20 2.54 -3.63
N ALA A 19 -4.02 2.81 -4.19
CA ALA A 19 -2.90 3.46 -3.51
C ALA A 19 -3.33 4.75 -2.78
N ASP A 20 -4.04 5.64 -3.47
CA ASP A 20 -4.53 6.90 -2.90
C ASP A 20 -6.08 6.94 -2.91
N SER A 21 -6.70 5.81 -2.62
CA SER A 21 -8.16 5.74 -2.51
C SER A 21 -8.63 6.37 -1.20
N ALA A 22 -9.90 6.78 -1.15
CA ALA A 22 -10.51 7.22 0.11
C ALA A 22 -10.39 6.15 1.21
N VAL A 23 -10.34 4.87 0.85
CA VAL A 23 -10.16 3.76 1.78
C VAL A 23 -8.75 3.71 2.33
N SER A 24 -7.71 3.81 1.49
CA SER A 24 -6.32 3.81 1.96
C SER A 24 -6.02 5.02 2.84
N VAL A 25 -6.56 6.18 2.50
CA VAL A 25 -6.45 7.40 3.34
C VAL A 25 -7.10 7.18 4.71
N ILE A 26 -8.31 6.61 4.77
CA ILE A 26 -8.95 6.35 6.07
C ILE A 26 -8.13 5.36 6.91
N ILE A 27 -7.55 4.32 6.29
CA ILE A 27 -6.70 3.35 6.99
C ILE A 27 -5.42 4.02 7.49
N HIS A 28 -4.78 4.86 6.66
CA HIS A 28 -3.62 5.68 7.03
C HIS A 28 -3.93 6.51 8.28
N GLU A 29 -4.96 7.36 8.20
CA GLU A 29 -5.30 8.29 9.29
C GLU A 29 -5.74 7.55 10.56
N ALA A 30 -6.51 6.47 10.42
CA ALA A 30 -6.94 5.67 11.58
C ALA A 30 -5.77 4.96 12.26
N SER A 31 -4.72 4.60 11.51
CA SER A 31 -3.55 3.92 12.09
C SER A 31 -2.74 4.82 13.04
N HIS A 32 -2.81 6.14 12.89
CA HIS A 32 -2.12 7.10 13.76
C HIS A 32 -2.67 7.14 15.18
N PHE A 33 -3.90 6.69 15.42
CA PHE A 33 -4.45 6.70 16.77
C PHE A 33 -3.61 5.82 17.71
N LEU A 34 -3.28 6.36 18.88
CA LEU A 34 -2.41 5.72 19.88
C LEU A 34 -2.96 4.38 20.38
N ASP A 35 -4.28 4.22 20.38
CA ASP A 35 -4.98 3.01 20.80
C ASP A 35 -5.24 2.02 19.64
N THR A 36 -4.81 2.36 18.42
CA THR A 36 -4.94 1.51 17.23
C THR A 36 -3.60 0.89 16.87
N MET A 37 -2.67 1.68 16.33
CA MET A 37 -1.32 1.21 15.98
C MET A 37 -0.22 2.24 16.26
N ALA A 38 -0.57 3.50 16.59
CA ALA A 38 0.37 4.58 16.89
C ALA A 38 1.43 4.78 15.78
N THR A 39 1.02 4.67 14.52
CA THR A 39 1.90 4.76 13.37
C THR A 39 2.42 6.18 13.15
N THR A 40 3.45 6.28 12.33
CA THR A 40 4.18 7.49 11.97
C THR A 40 4.33 7.58 10.43
N ASP A 41 4.84 8.71 9.95
CA ASP A 41 4.93 9.03 8.51
C ASP A 41 6.39 9.10 8.03
N GLU A 42 7.16 8.04 8.26
CA GLU A 42 8.54 7.95 7.78
C GLU A 42 8.63 7.90 6.25
N GLN A 43 7.62 7.32 5.59
CA GLN A 43 7.59 7.20 4.15
C GLN A 43 6.18 7.41 3.60
N TYR A 44 6.07 8.41 2.73
CA TYR A 44 4.84 8.79 2.05
C TYR A 44 4.61 8.03 0.75
N TYR A 45 3.33 7.95 0.41
CA TYR A 45 2.70 7.44 -0.80
C TYR A 45 2.79 5.92 -0.97
N ILE A 46 1.65 5.33 -1.31
CA ILE A 46 1.54 3.91 -1.64
C ILE A 46 1.99 3.69 -3.09
N THR A 47 3.31 3.74 -3.29
CA THR A 47 3.93 3.54 -4.61
C THR A 47 4.44 2.10 -4.77
N PRO A 48 4.69 1.63 -6.01
CA PRO A 48 5.33 0.33 -6.23
C PRO A 48 6.70 0.17 -5.53
N PHE A 49 7.36 1.28 -5.18
CA PHE A 49 8.65 1.29 -4.51
C PHE A 49 8.54 1.15 -2.98
N LEU A 50 7.35 1.36 -2.40
CA LEU A 50 7.12 1.25 -0.96
C LEU A 50 7.48 -0.15 -0.44
N SER A 51 7.19 -1.20 -1.22
CA SER A 51 7.58 -2.58 -0.90
C SER A 51 9.10 -2.81 -0.88
N ALA A 52 9.85 -2.09 -1.71
CA ALA A 52 11.30 -2.17 -1.72
C ALA A 52 11.89 -1.41 -0.53
N TRP A 53 11.35 -0.23 -0.24
CA TRP A 53 11.72 0.56 0.94
C TRP A 53 11.42 -0.18 2.25
N GLY A 54 10.24 -0.81 2.37
CA GLY A 54 9.88 -1.53 3.58
C GLY A 54 10.76 -2.76 3.83
N ARG A 55 11.29 -3.38 2.78
CA ARG A 55 12.28 -4.46 2.90
C ARG A 55 13.65 -3.97 3.37
N SER A 56 14.03 -2.73 3.06
CA SER A 56 15.30 -2.14 3.52
C SER A 56 15.21 -1.48 4.89
N HIS A 57 14.01 -1.08 5.33
CA HIS A 57 13.75 -0.42 6.62
C HIS A 57 12.59 -1.10 7.38
N PRO A 58 12.69 -2.40 7.68
CA PRO A 58 11.56 -3.16 8.24
C PRO A 58 11.11 -2.66 9.62
N ASP A 59 12.04 -2.12 10.41
CA ASP A 59 11.80 -1.50 11.71
C ASP A 59 10.96 -0.21 11.63
N LEU A 60 11.14 0.55 10.55
CA LEU A 60 10.32 1.72 10.27
C LEU A 60 9.01 1.33 9.57
N ALA A 61 9.07 0.39 8.64
CA ALA A 61 7.94 0.01 7.81
C ALA A 61 6.77 -0.60 8.60
N ILE A 62 7.06 -1.34 9.67
CA ILE A 62 6.02 -1.90 10.54
C ILE A 62 5.24 -0.81 11.31
N ASN A 63 5.81 0.38 11.44
CA ASN A 63 5.19 1.53 12.11
C ASN A 63 4.76 2.65 11.13
N ASN A 64 4.96 2.48 9.82
CA ASN A 64 4.64 3.50 8.83
C ASN A 64 3.19 3.39 8.33
N ALA A 65 2.42 4.47 8.43
CA ALA A 65 0.98 4.49 8.12
C ALA A 65 0.67 4.03 6.69
N ASP A 66 1.41 4.53 5.69
CA ASP A 66 1.22 4.14 4.29
C ASP A 66 1.65 2.70 4.00
N SER A 67 2.60 2.15 4.77
CA SER A 67 2.99 0.74 4.63
C SER A 67 1.88 -0.19 5.13
N ILE A 68 1.21 0.17 6.22
CA ILE A 68 0.05 -0.57 6.74
C ILE A 68 -1.16 -0.41 5.81
N ALA A 69 -1.47 0.82 5.39
CA ALA A 69 -2.55 1.08 4.45
C ALA A 69 -2.32 0.30 3.14
N GLY A 70 -1.08 0.32 2.62
CA GLY A 70 -0.68 -0.41 1.43
C GLY A 70 -0.88 -1.91 1.57
N TYR A 71 -0.42 -2.50 2.70
CA TYR A 71 -0.62 -3.91 2.98
C TYR A 71 -2.11 -4.32 3.02
N VAL A 72 -2.97 -3.47 3.58
CA VAL A 72 -4.41 -3.76 3.71
C VAL A 72 -5.14 -3.65 2.37
N VAL A 73 -4.83 -2.63 1.55
CA VAL A 73 -5.53 -2.40 0.27
C VAL A 73 -4.97 -3.21 -0.89
N ASP A 74 -3.68 -3.57 -0.84
CA ASP A 74 -3.00 -4.40 -1.85
C ASP A 74 -3.24 -5.91 -1.62
N GLY A 75 -4.12 -6.26 -0.68
CA GLY A 75 -4.46 -7.64 -0.35
C GLY A 75 -5.25 -8.39 -1.43
N ASP A 76 -4.63 -8.60 -2.60
CA ASP A 76 -4.68 -9.79 -3.49
C ASP A 76 -3.61 -9.71 -4.61
#